data_AF-A0A7V9R2G0-F1
#
_entry.id   AF-A0A7V9R2G0-F1
#
_cell.length_a   1.000
_cell.length_b   1.000
_cell.length_c   1.000
_cell.angle_alpha   90.00
_cell.angle_beta   90.00
_cell.angle_gamma   90.00
#
_symmetry.space_group_name_H-M   'P 1'
#
loop_
_entity.id
_entity.type
_entity.pdbx_description
1 polymer ?
#
loop_
_entity_poly.entity_id
_entity_poly.type
_entity_poly.pdbx_seq_one_letter_code
_entity_poly.pdbx_strand_id
1 'polypeptide(L)'
;MSAHARTVSGALRTEPPTVLDDEAVETILEHGSLELVGRLPSASNASFLATTTLDGVELACVYKPIAGERPLWDFPDGNLAGREYAARLISQASGFDVVPPTVLRDGRFGSGMCQRWVETELEQSLIDVVATDFDEPGWLVVLEAEDHRGDPVFLVHADDERLRDMAVFDSVINNADRKGGHVLLEPPGEDVVVSDNRTSLWGCDHGVTLHHEDKLRTVLWGWGGEPLRDEDVDRISALVLALDAELGRRLAPHLTRRELDALTARALILRSGDAMPLPTERWPVIPWPPF
;
A
#
# COMPACT_ATOMS: atom_id res chain seq x y z
N MET A 1 -13.61 -19.44 42.54
CA MET A 1 -13.38 -19.05 41.13
C MET A 1 -13.75 -17.59 40.98
N SER A 2 -12.74 -16.73 40.88
CA SER A 2 -12.85 -15.32 40.50
C SER A 2 -11.55 -15.01 39.74
N ALA A 3 -11.68 -14.75 38.44
CA ALA A 3 -10.56 -14.52 37.54
C ALA A 3 -10.04 -13.10 37.75
N HIS A 4 -8.81 -12.98 38.24
CA HIS A 4 -8.10 -11.71 38.35
C HIS A 4 -7.57 -11.30 36.98
N ALA A 5 -8.07 -10.18 36.47
CA ALA A 5 -7.45 -9.43 35.39
C ALA A 5 -6.04 -8.99 35.84
N ARG A 6 -5.01 -9.36 35.08
CA ARG A 6 -3.67 -8.80 35.27
C ARG A 6 -3.62 -7.45 34.57
N THR A 7 -3.73 -6.40 35.36
CA THR A 7 -3.28 -5.05 35.02
C THR A 7 -1.78 -5.12 34.77
N VAL A 8 -1.32 -4.91 33.54
CA VAL A 8 0.10 -4.72 33.25
C VAL A 8 0.45 -3.31 33.73
N SER A 9 1.17 -3.26 34.84
CA SER A 9 1.72 -2.03 35.41
C SER A 9 2.71 -1.41 34.42
N GLY A 10 2.43 -0.18 33.98
CA GLY A 10 3.35 0.65 33.22
C GLY A 10 4.59 0.96 34.07
N ALA A 11 5.67 0.23 33.84
CA ALA A 11 6.99 0.68 34.22
C ALA A 11 7.47 1.67 33.15
N LEU A 12 7.87 2.87 33.56
CA LEU A 12 8.59 3.82 32.71
C LEU A 12 9.85 3.13 32.18
N ARG A 13 9.88 2.82 30.89
CA ARG A 13 11.04 2.24 30.20
C ARG A 13 12.10 3.32 29.98
N THR A 14 13.36 2.92 30.13
CA THR A 14 14.53 3.82 30.16
C THR A 14 15.49 3.62 29.00
N GLU A 15 15.22 2.70 28.08
CA GLU A 15 16.05 2.47 26.89
C GLU A 15 15.48 3.25 25.70
N PRO A 16 16.32 3.95 24.91
CA PRO A 16 15.85 4.64 23.71
C PRO A 16 15.26 3.64 22.71
N PRO A 17 14.26 4.04 21.91
CA PRO A 17 13.66 3.16 20.91
C PRO A 17 14.71 2.69 19.91
N THR A 18 14.59 1.43 19.46
CA THR A 18 15.47 0.90 18.41
C THR A 18 15.06 1.52 17.09
N VAL A 19 15.97 2.24 16.42
CA VAL A 19 15.73 2.81 15.09
C VAL A 19 16.25 1.83 14.04
N LEU A 20 15.38 1.43 13.12
CA LEU A 20 15.69 0.52 12.03
C LEU A 20 15.42 1.22 10.70
N ASP A 21 16.33 1.12 9.74
CA ASP A 21 16.05 1.49 8.35
C ASP A 21 15.30 0.36 7.62
N ASP A 22 14.84 0.65 6.41
CA ASP A 22 14.13 -0.30 5.56
C ASP A 22 14.95 -1.57 5.30
N GLU A 23 16.27 -1.46 5.12
CA GLU A 23 17.14 -2.60 4.83
C GLU A 23 17.25 -3.54 6.03
N ALA A 24 17.40 -3.00 7.23
CA ALA A 24 17.36 -3.77 8.47
C ALA A 24 16.01 -4.46 8.68
N VAL A 25 14.91 -3.75 8.40
CA VAL A 25 13.55 -4.32 8.48
C VAL A 25 13.38 -5.45 7.48
N GLU A 26 13.76 -5.26 6.21
CA GLU A 26 13.69 -6.30 5.18
C GLU A 26 14.53 -7.52 5.56
N THR A 27 15.72 -7.31 6.13
CA THR A 27 16.59 -8.38 6.65
C THR A 27 15.89 -9.20 7.74
N ILE A 28 15.25 -8.54 8.71
CA ILE A 28 14.49 -9.20 9.78
C ILE A 28 13.26 -9.92 9.21
N LEU A 29 12.55 -9.29 8.27
CA LEU A 29 11.39 -9.90 7.60
C LEU A 29 11.79 -11.13 6.80
N GLU A 30 12.94 -11.15 6.14
CA GLU A 30 13.37 -12.26 5.27
C GLU A 30 13.99 -13.42 6.07
N HIS A 31 14.86 -13.10 7.04
CA HIS A 31 15.70 -14.10 7.71
C HIS A 31 15.28 -14.41 9.16
N GLY A 32 14.40 -13.61 9.77
CA GLY A 32 13.90 -13.85 11.13
C GLY A 32 13.01 -15.09 11.24
N SER A 33 12.89 -15.64 12.45
CA SER A 33 11.94 -16.73 12.73
C SER A 33 10.51 -16.20 12.62
N LEU A 34 9.68 -16.82 11.77
CA LEU A 34 8.31 -16.39 11.51
C LEU A 34 7.29 -17.21 12.34
N GLU A 35 6.63 -16.56 13.29
CA GLU A 35 5.58 -17.15 14.11
C GLU A 35 4.20 -16.57 13.75
N LEU A 36 3.24 -17.42 13.42
CA LEU A 36 1.89 -16.97 13.07
C LEU A 36 1.08 -16.70 14.34
N VAL A 37 0.61 -15.46 14.50
CA VAL A 37 -0.26 -15.04 15.60
C VAL A 37 -1.71 -15.42 15.33
N GLY A 38 -2.19 -15.16 14.10
CA GLY A 38 -3.58 -15.41 13.75
C GLY A 38 -3.90 -15.11 12.29
N ARG A 39 -5.08 -15.53 11.83
CA ARG A 39 -5.58 -15.22 10.49
C ARG A 39 -6.41 -13.94 10.52
N LEU A 40 -6.20 -13.07 9.53
CA LEU A 40 -7.01 -11.85 9.34
C LEU A 40 -8.37 -12.24 8.72
N PRO A 41 -9.50 -12.09 9.45
CA PRO A 41 -10.79 -12.64 9.00
C PRO A 41 -11.42 -11.90 7.82
N SER A 42 -11.17 -10.60 7.69
CA SER A 42 -11.71 -9.73 6.64
C SER A 42 -11.00 -9.89 5.29
N ALA A 43 -9.87 -10.59 5.24
CA ALA A 43 -9.09 -10.74 4.01
C ALA A 43 -9.74 -11.74 3.03
N SER A 44 -9.88 -11.32 1.78
CA SER A 44 -10.42 -12.16 0.70
C SER A 44 -9.53 -13.37 0.36
N ASN A 45 -8.21 -13.23 0.58
CA ASN A 45 -7.20 -14.28 0.45
C ASN A 45 -6.69 -14.69 1.84
N ALA A 46 -6.01 -15.84 1.95
CA ALA A 46 -5.41 -16.21 3.23
C ALA A 46 -4.31 -15.20 3.61
N SER A 47 -4.55 -14.42 4.66
CA SER A 47 -3.61 -13.44 5.20
C SER A 47 -3.47 -13.68 6.70
N PHE A 48 -2.24 -13.63 7.20
CA PHE A 48 -1.92 -13.94 8.59
C PHE A 48 -1.17 -12.78 9.23
N LEU A 49 -1.60 -12.38 10.43
CA LEU A 49 -0.74 -11.61 11.32
C LEU A 49 0.33 -12.56 11.88
N ALA A 50 1.58 -12.13 11.82
CA ALA A 50 2.73 -12.88 12.28
C ALA A 50 3.71 -11.95 13.01
N THR A 51 4.61 -12.56 13.78
CA THR A 51 5.82 -11.91 14.29
C THR A 51 7.03 -12.52 13.60
N THR A 52 8.02 -11.69 13.30
CA THR A 52 9.35 -12.12 12.84
C THR A 52 10.40 -11.65 13.83
N THR A 53 11.32 -12.55 14.19
CA THR A 53 12.35 -12.25 15.21
C THR A 53 13.74 -12.62 14.69
N LEU A 54 14.67 -11.66 14.73
CA LEU A 54 16.07 -11.87 14.34
C LEU A 54 16.96 -11.08 15.30
N ASP A 55 18.03 -11.71 15.80
CA ASP A 55 19.01 -11.09 16.70
C ASP A 55 18.43 -10.32 17.91
N GLY A 56 17.29 -10.81 18.43
CA GLY A 56 16.61 -10.22 19.58
C GLY A 56 15.67 -9.06 19.24
N VAL A 57 15.57 -8.67 17.97
CA VAL A 57 14.60 -7.68 17.46
C VAL A 57 13.38 -8.43 16.92
N GLU A 58 12.20 -8.06 17.40
CA GLU A 58 10.91 -8.62 16.95
C GLU A 58 10.10 -7.55 16.22
N LEU A 59 9.52 -7.91 15.08
CA LEU A 59 8.62 -7.06 14.28
C LEU A 59 7.32 -7.80 13.98
N ALA A 60 6.20 -7.09 14.00
CA ALA A 60 4.95 -7.60 13.45
C ALA A 60 4.97 -7.53 11.91
N CYS A 61 4.42 -8.54 11.24
CA CYS A 61 4.26 -8.57 9.79
C CYS A 61 2.93 -9.20 9.35
N VAL A 62 2.48 -8.85 8.15
CA VAL A 62 1.45 -9.61 7.43
C VAL A 62 2.13 -10.62 6.52
N TYR A 63 1.80 -11.89 6.69
CA TYR A 63 2.23 -12.97 5.81
C TYR A 63 1.07 -13.44 4.91
N LYS A 64 1.24 -13.34 3.58
CA LYS A 64 0.27 -13.82 2.58
C LYS A 64 0.92 -14.94 1.72
N PRO A 65 0.64 -16.23 2.00
CA PRO A 65 1.16 -17.34 1.20
C PRO A 65 0.54 -17.37 -0.21
N ILE A 66 1.33 -17.72 -1.23
CA ILE A 66 0.84 -17.94 -2.59
C ILE A 66 -0.24 -19.01 -2.63
N ALA A 67 -0.08 -20.10 -1.86
CA ALA A 67 -1.08 -21.17 -1.77
C ALA A 67 -2.42 -20.72 -1.16
N GLY A 68 -2.47 -19.54 -0.54
CA GLY A 68 -3.65 -18.93 0.03
C GLY A 68 -4.41 -18.01 -0.91
N GLU A 69 -3.90 -17.81 -2.12
CA GLU A 69 -4.50 -16.95 -3.13
C GLU A 69 -5.70 -17.61 -3.81
N ARG A 70 -6.73 -16.81 -4.07
CA ARG A 70 -7.86 -17.16 -4.91
C ARG A 70 -7.56 -16.64 -6.32
N PRO A 71 -7.66 -17.49 -7.35
CA PRO A 71 -7.51 -17.05 -8.73
C PRO A 71 -8.49 -15.90 -9.06
N LEU A 72 -7.97 -14.85 -9.69
CA LEU A 72 -8.74 -13.73 -10.19
C LEU A 72 -8.77 -13.80 -11.71
N TRP A 73 -9.98 -13.81 -12.29
CA TRP A 73 -10.15 -13.98 -13.74
C TRP A 73 -9.51 -12.82 -14.53
N ASP A 74 -9.45 -11.63 -13.94
CA ASP A 74 -8.88 -10.42 -14.52
C ASP A 74 -7.42 -10.15 -14.10
N PHE A 75 -6.82 -11.05 -13.32
CA PHE A 75 -5.38 -11.11 -13.03
C PHE A 75 -4.89 -12.58 -13.17
N PRO A 76 -4.92 -13.13 -14.40
CA PRO A 76 -4.71 -14.57 -14.61
C PRO A 76 -3.25 -15.01 -14.51
N ASP A 77 -2.30 -14.08 -14.65
CA ASP A 77 -0.87 -14.36 -14.71
C ASP A 77 -0.16 -14.07 -13.39
N GLY A 78 0.83 -14.91 -13.05
CA GLY A 78 1.66 -14.73 -11.85
C GLY A 78 0.93 -15.08 -10.55
N ASN A 79 1.28 -14.38 -9.48
CA ASN A 79 0.66 -14.51 -8.15
C ASN A 79 0.60 -13.13 -7.47
N LEU A 80 -0.31 -12.98 -6.51
CA LEU A 80 -0.55 -11.73 -5.80
C LEU A 80 0.63 -11.35 -4.90
N ALA A 81 1.27 -12.33 -4.25
CA ALA A 81 2.47 -12.10 -3.44
C ALA A 81 3.61 -11.44 -4.24
N GLY A 82 3.82 -11.87 -5.48
CA GLY A 82 4.80 -11.28 -6.39
C GLY A 82 4.44 -9.85 -6.78
N ARG A 83 3.16 -9.52 -6.95
CA ARG A 83 2.69 -8.16 -7.24
C ARG A 83 2.86 -7.22 -6.05
N GLU A 84 2.58 -7.70 -4.84
CA GLU A 84 2.87 -6.98 -3.59
C GLU A 84 4.36 -6.62 -3.48
N TYR A 85 5.23 -7.61 -3.72
CA TYR A 85 6.67 -7.38 -3.71
C TYR A 85 7.12 -6.45 -4.85
N ALA A 86 6.58 -6.62 -6.06
CA ALA A 86 6.84 -5.74 -7.19
C ALA A 86 6.48 -4.27 -6.89
N ALA A 87 5.34 -4.02 -6.23
CA ALA A 87 4.95 -2.68 -5.82
C ALA A 87 5.96 -2.06 -4.84
N ARG A 88 6.46 -2.82 -3.86
CA ARG A 88 7.54 -2.38 -2.97
C ARG A 88 8.81 -2.00 -3.74
N LEU A 89 9.25 -2.86 -4.67
CA LEU A 89 10.43 -2.58 -5.49
C LEU A 89 10.29 -1.30 -6.32
N ILE A 90 9.11 -1.09 -6.93
CA ILE A 90 8.84 0.11 -7.72
C ILE A 90 8.83 1.34 -6.81
N SER A 91 8.16 1.28 -5.66
CA SER A 91 8.04 2.38 -4.71
C SER A 91 9.40 2.85 -4.18
N GLN A 92 10.27 1.89 -3.83
CA GLN A 92 11.64 2.14 -3.36
C GLN A 92 12.50 2.75 -4.47
N ALA A 93 12.45 2.18 -5.68
CA ALA A 93 13.30 2.60 -6.78
C ALA A 93 12.93 4.00 -7.32
N SER A 94 11.68 4.41 -7.19
CA SER A 94 11.22 5.74 -7.58
C SER A 94 11.36 6.79 -6.48
N GLY A 95 11.61 6.40 -5.22
CA GLY A 95 11.60 7.32 -4.07
C GLY A 95 10.21 7.88 -3.75
N PHE A 96 9.15 7.12 -4.07
CA PHE A 96 7.81 7.43 -3.55
C PHE A 96 7.72 6.98 -2.08
N ASP A 97 8.35 5.84 -1.75
CA ASP A 97 8.45 5.31 -0.39
C ASP A 97 7.09 5.18 0.34
N VAL A 98 6.05 4.84 -0.41
CA VAL A 98 4.67 4.68 0.09
C VAL A 98 4.28 3.24 0.38
N VAL A 99 5.12 2.25 0.03
CA VAL A 99 4.84 0.83 0.29
C VAL A 99 5.72 0.33 1.44
N PRO A 100 5.15 -0.22 2.53
CA PRO A 100 5.94 -0.74 3.64
C PRO A 100 6.97 -1.77 3.19
N PRO A 101 8.10 -1.91 3.91
CA PRO A 101 9.06 -2.98 3.71
C PRO A 101 8.36 -4.34 3.49
N THR A 102 8.64 -4.95 2.34
CA THR A 102 7.96 -6.17 1.88
C THR A 102 9.01 -7.08 1.24
N VAL A 103 9.02 -8.34 1.66
CA VAL A 103 9.95 -9.36 1.13
C VAL A 103 9.19 -10.61 0.70
N LEU A 104 9.81 -11.42 -0.16
CA LEU A 104 9.35 -12.78 -0.45
C LEU A 104 10.16 -13.76 0.39
N ARG A 105 9.47 -14.70 1.04
CA ARG A 105 10.12 -15.75 1.84
C ARG A 105 9.27 -17.01 1.93
N ASP A 106 9.89 -18.08 2.39
CA ASP A 106 9.18 -19.28 2.82
C ASP A 106 8.58 -19.11 4.23
N GLY A 107 7.41 -19.71 4.43
CA GLY A 107 6.71 -19.78 5.70
C GLY A 107 5.92 -21.08 5.85
N ARG A 108 5.19 -21.22 6.96
CA ARG A 108 4.44 -22.43 7.32
C ARG A 108 3.49 -22.96 6.23
N PHE A 109 2.98 -22.06 5.39
CA PHE A 109 2.01 -22.38 4.33
C PHE A 109 2.60 -22.25 2.91
N GLY A 110 3.92 -22.34 2.76
CA GLY A 110 4.63 -22.24 1.48
C GLY A 110 5.36 -20.91 1.31
N SER A 111 5.77 -20.59 0.08
CA SER A 111 6.33 -19.26 -0.22
C SER A 111 5.23 -18.20 -0.27
N GLY A 112 5.55 -16.97 0.11
CA GLY A 112 4.63 -15.84 0.11
C GLY A 112 5.33 -14.52 0.37
N MET A 113 4.55 -13.44 0.41
CA MET A 113 5.06 -12.14 0.87
C MET A 113 4.94 -12.02 2.39
N CYS A 114 5.93 -11.37 3.03
CA CYS A 114 5.83 -10.84 4.39
C CYS A 114 6.09 -9.34 4.32
N GLN A 115 5.10 -8.55 4.74
CA GLN A 115 5.14 -7.09 4.74
C GLN A 115 5.10 -6.60 6.17
N ARG A 116 5.93 -5.60 6.50
CA ARG A 116 5.91 -4.95 7.81
C ARG A 116 4.49 -4.55 8.20
N TRP A 117 4.08 -4.90 9.42
CA TRP A 117 2.83 -4.40 9.98
C TRP A 117 2.99 -2.92 10.32
N VAL A 118 2.10 -2.10 9.79
CA VAL A 118 2.02 -0.67 10.13
C VAL A 118 0.89 -0.52 11.13
N GLU A 119 1.21 -0.06 12.33
CA GLU A 119 0.19 0.34 13.30
C GLU A 119 -0.47 1.62 12.81
N THR A 120 -1.80 1.71 12.89
CA THR A 120 -2.55 2.87 12.40
C THR A 120 -3.55 3.33 13.45
N GLU A 121 -3.68 4.65 13.60
CA GLU A 121 -4.72 5.24 14.46
C GLU A 121 -6.06 5.26 13.71
N LEU A 122 -7.04 4.52 14.20
CA LEU A 122 -8.37 4.40 13.57
C LEU A 122 -9.19 5.70 13.61
N GLU A 123 -8.79 6.68 14.42
CA GLU A 123 -9.54 7.94 14.63
C GLU A 123 -9.19 9.03 13.62
N GLN A 124 -8.09 8.90 12.87
CA GLN A 124 -7.62 9.89 11.88
C GLN A 124 -7.83 9.36 10.46
N SER A 125 -9.08 9.30 10.00
CA SER A 125 -9.35 8.88 8.63
C SER A 125 -9.00 9.99 7.63
N LEU A 126 -8.21 9.66 6.61
CA LEU A 126 -7.89 10.58 5.51
C LEU A 126 -8.86 10.44 4.34
N ILE A 127 -9.81 9.52 4.41
CA ILE A 127 -10.79 9.19 3.37
C ILE A 127 -12.12 8.92 4.07
N ASP A 128 -13.20 9.54 3.64
CA ASP A 128 -14.50 9.39 4.31
C ASP A 128 -15.69 9.53 3.33
N VAL A 129 -16.87 9.11 3.79
CA VAL A 129 -18.15 9.37 3.14
C VAL A 129 -18.93 10.37 3.99
N VAL A 130 -19.09 11.57 3.45
CA VAL A 130 -19.67 12.72 4.15
C VAL A 130 -20.99 13.15 3.52
N ALA A 131 -21.82 13.88 4.26
CA ALA A 131 -23.01 14.51 3.72
C ALA A 131 -22.64 15.59 2.67
N THR A 132 -23.54 15.88 1.74
CA THR A 132 -23.29 16.86 0.66
C THR A 132 -23.24 18.32 1.13
N ASP A 133 -23.66 18.61 2.37
CA ASP A 133 -23.49 19.90 3.02
C ASP A 133 -22.18 20.04 3.81
N PHE A 134 -21.31 19.02 3.75
CA PHE A 134 -19.97 19.05 4.33
C PHE A 134 -19.12 20.14 3.67
N ASP A 135 -18.62 21.07 4.49
CA ASP A 135 -17.92 22.28 4.03
C ASP A 135 -16.53 22.47 4.69
N GLU A 136 -16.00 21.43 5.33
CA GLU A 136 -14.69 21.53 5.97
C GLU A 136 -13.57 21.68 4.91
N PRO A 137 -12.68 22.68 5.06
CA PRO A 137 -11.60 22.89 4.12
C PRO A 137 -10.57 21.76 4.20
N GLY A 138 -9.81 21.56 3.12
CA GLY A 138 -8.76 20.55 3.06
C GLY A 138 -9.24 19.14 2.67
N TRP A 139 -10.45 19.04 2.13
CA TRP A 139 -11.00 17.80 1.57
C TRP A 139 -11.32 17.97 0.08
N LEU A 140 -10.98 16.97 -0.71
CA LEU A 140 -11.26 16.89 -2.14
C LEU A 140 -12.37 15.88 -2.39
N VAL A 141 -13.35 16.27 -3.21
CA VAL A 141 -14.46 15.41 -3.62
C VAL A 141 -13.98 14.45 -4.70
N VAL A 142 -14.19 13.16 -4.47
CA VAL A 142 -13.89 12.07 -5.40
C VAL A 142 -15.07 11.82 -6.32
N LEU A 143 -16.25 11.64 -5.72
CA LEU A 143 -17.52 11.46 -6.42
C LEU A 143 -18.71 11.76 -5.52
N GLU A 144 -19.85 11.97 -6.16
CA GLU A 144 -21.17 12.02 -5.52
C GLU A 144 -21.86 10.65 -5.64
N ALA A 145 -22.49 10.20 -4.56
CA ALA A 145 -23.20 8.92 -4.47
C ALA A 145 -24.46 9.05 -3.60
N GLU A 146 -25.20 7.94 -3.47
CA GLU A 146 -26.33 7.81 -2.55
C GLU A 146 -26.00 6.77 -1.48
N ASP A 147 -26.40 7.04 -0.23
CA ASP A 147 -26.27 6.09 0.86
C ASP A 147 -27.38 5.01 0.83
N HIS A 148 -27.40 4.12 1.82
CA HIS A 148 -28.42 3.07 1.95
C HIS A 148 -29.88 3.56 2.09
N ARG A 149 -30.09 4.85 2.40
CA ARG A 149 -31.40 5.49 2.53
C ARG A 149 -31.78 6.31 1.30
N GLY A 150 -30.87 6.44 0.33
CA GLY A 150 -31.02 7.31 -0.83
C GLY A 150 -30.66 8.76 -0.55
N ASP A 151 -30.03 9.04 0.60
CA ASP A 151 -29.55 10.38 0.91
C ASP A 151 -28.24 10.65 0.14
N PRO A 152 -28.08 11.82 -0.50
CA PRO A 152 -26.87 12.13 -1.27
C PRO A 152 -25.66 12.34 -0.35
N VAL A 153 -24.54 11.74 -0.72
CA VAL A 153 -23.26 11.77 0.00
C VAL A 153 -22.09 12.03 -0.96
N PHE A 154 -21.00 12.57 -0.44
CA PHE A 154 -19.73 12.65 -1.14
C PHE A 154 -18.76 11.61 -0.59
N LEU A 155 -18.05 10.93 -1.49
CA LEU A 155 -16.78 10.29 -1.13
C LEU A 155 -15.69 11.36 -1.23
N VAL A 156 -14.92 11.54 -0.16
CA VAL A 156 -13.88 12.57 -0.04
C VAL A 156 -12.56 11.97 0.43
N HIS A 157 -11.46 12.65 0.14
CA HIS A 157 -10.19 12.42 0.82
C HIS A 157 -9.50 13.74 1.17
N ALA A 158 -8.59 13.69 2.14
CA ALA A 158 -7.81 14.85 2.56
C ALA A 158 -6.89 15.33 1.41
N ASP A 159 -6.74 16.65 1.29
CA ASP A 159 -5.73 17.29 0.44
C ASP A 159 -4.36 17.24 1.14
N ASP A 160 -3.78 16.03 1.18
CA ASP A 160 -2.52 15.72 1.87
C ASP A 160 -1.43 15.35 0.85
N GLU A 161 -0.25 15.97 0.96
CA GLU A 161 0.86 15.75 0.03
C GLU A 161 1.35 14.29 0.00
N ARG A 162 1.29 13.58 1.13
CA ARG A 162 1.70 12.16 1.23
C ARG A 162 0.67 11.26 0.56
N LEU A 163 -0.61 11.61 0.70
CA LEU A 163 -1.70 10.90 0.00
C LEU A 163 -1.65 11.16 -1.50
N ARG A 164 -1.22 12.36 -1.90
CA ARG A 164 -0.96 12.72 -3.30
C ARG A 164 0.20 11.93 -3.90
N ASP A 165 1.30 11.72 -3.16
CA ASP A 165 2.39 10.82 -3.56
C ASP A 165 1.87 9.42 -3.87
N MET A 166 0.97 8.90 -3.02
CA MET A 166 0.31 7.60 -3.25
C MET A 166 -0.60 7.60 -4.48
N ALA A 167 -1.35 8.66 -4.73
CA ALA A 167 -2.22 8.76 -5.91
C ALA A 167 -1.41 8.72 -7.22
N VAL A 168 -0.26 9.41 -7.26
CA VAL A 168 0.67 9.36 -8.40
C VAL A 168 1.24 7.94 -8.54
N PHE A 169 1.69 7.34 -7.44
CA PHE A 169 2.20 5.98 -7.44
C PHE A 169 1.17 4.96 -7.93
N ASP A 170 -0.08 5.03 -7.46
CA ASP A 170 -1.19 4.17 -7.89
C ASP A 170 -1.45 4.29 -9.39
N SER A 171 -1.31 5.50 -9.95
CA SER A 171 -1.41 5.75 -11.39
C SER A 171 -0.30 5.05 -12.17
N VAL A 172 0.93 5.11 -11.65
CA VAL A 172 2.11 4.44 -12.23
C VAL A 172 1.99 2.91 -12.14
N ILE A 173 1.47 2.35 -11.05
CA ILE A 173 1.33 0.90 -10.90
C ILE A 173 -0.01 0.36 -11.40
N ASN A 174 -0.95 1.21 -11.80
CA ASN A 174 -2.31 0.82 -12.20
C ASN A 174 -2.99 0.00 -11.09
N ASN A 175 -3.09 0.63 -9.92
CA ASN A 175 -3.73 0.01 -8.77
C ASN A 175 -5.23 -0.14 -9.02
N ALA A 176 -5.71 -1.37 -9.08
CA ALA A 176 -7.10 -1.67 -9.36
C ALA A 176 -7.94 -1.86 -8.10
N ASP A 177 -7.44 -1.57 -6.90
CA ASP A 177 -8.21 -1.76 -5.67
C ASP A 177 -7.81 -0.83 -4.51
N ARG A 178 -7.42 0.43 -4.76
CA ARG A 178 -7.08 1.37 -3.67
C ARG A 178 -8.34 1.82 -2.92
N LYS A 179 -8.58 1.23 -1.75
CA LYS A 179 -9.66 1.56 -0.80
C LYS A 179 -9.16 2.46 0.33
N GLY A 180 -10.09 3.08 1.06
CA GLY A 180 -9.81 3.85 2.26
C GLY A 180 -9.03 3.05 3.31
N GLY A 181 -9.46 1.82 3.57
CA GLY A 181 -8.79 0.90 4.51
C GLY A 181 -7.40 0.43 4.05
N HIS A 182 -6.95 0.80 2.85
CA HIS A 182 -5.60 0.48 2.37
C HIS A 182 -4.60 1.62 2.59
N VAL A 183 -5.04 2.75 3.16
CA VAL A 183 -4.19 3.88 3.55
C VAL A 183 -3.96 3.81 5.06
N LEU A 184 -2.70 3.68 5.45
CA LEU A 184 -2.28 3.44 6.83
C LEU A 184 -1.49 4.66 7.31
N LEU A 185 -2.01 5.33 8.33
CA LEU A 185 -1.35 6.47 8.97
C LEU A 185 -0.63 5.97 10.23
N GLU A 186 0.68 5.88 10.13
CA GLU A 186 1.54 5.43 11.21
C GLU A 186 1.72 6.52 12.26
N PRO A 187 1.31 6.29 13.52
CA PRO A 187 1.62 7.22 14.60
C PRO A 187 3.12 7.21 14.89
N PRO A 188 3.66 8.25 15.55
CA PRO A 188 5.03 8.23 16.05
C PRO A 188 5.25 6.99 16.95
N GLY A 189 6.22 6.14 16.59
CA GLY A 189 6.46 4.88 17.30
C GLY A 189 7.02 5.07 18.72
N GLU A 190 6.63 4.18 19.65
CA GLU A 190 7.07 4.21 21.05
C GLU A 190 8.25 3.25 21.38
N ASP A 191 8.32 2.05 20.76
CA ASP A 191 9.30 1.00 21.10
C ASP A 191 10.32 0.70 19.97
N VAL A 192 9.87 0.57 18.71
CA VAL A 192 10.71 0.41 17.51
C VAL A 192 10.29 1.46 16.50
N VAL A 193 11.22 2.32 16.11
CA VAL A 193 10.99 3.33 15.07
C VAL A 193 11.53 2.78 13.77
N VAL A 194 10.61 2.45 12.86
CA VAL A 194 10.98 2.06 11.50
C VAL A 194 11.04 3.31 10.63
N SER A 195 12.25 3.59 10.15
CA SER A 195 12.74 4.72 9.36
C SER A 195 13.09 6.00 10.13
N ASP A 196 14.15 6.67 9.66
CA ASP A 196 14.43 8.09 9.92
C ASP A 196 13.75 9.02 8.89
N ASN A 197 12.83 8.50 8.06
CA ASN A 197 12.58 9.04 6.73
C ASN A 197 11.10 9.41 6.44
N ARG A 198 10.87 10.73 6.35
CA ARG A 198 9.90 11.56 5.60
C ARG A 198 8.40 11.22 5.48
N THR A 199 7.91 9.98 5.60
CA THR A 199 6.46 9.69 5.49
C THR A 199 5.95 8.81 6.64
N SER A 200 4.83 9.21 7.22
CA SER A 200 4.03 8.39 8.13
C SER A 200 2.80 7.80 7.45
N LEU A 201 2.70 7.90 6.13
CA LEU A 201 1.56 7.41 5.36
C LEU A 201 2.01 6.30 4.41
N TRP A 202 1.37 5.14 4.55
CA TRP A 202 1.69 3.93 3.84
C TRP A 202 0.48 3.34 3.12
N GLY A 203 0.71 2.67 2.01
CA GLY A 203 -0.28 1.93 1.26
C GLY A 203 -0.09 0.44 1.44
N CYS A 204 -1.16 -0.32 1.57
CA CYS A 204 -1.12 -1.77 1.54
C CYS A 204 -2.02 -2.36 0.43
N ASP A 205 -2.02 -3.68 0.32
CA ASP A 205 -2.84 -4.48 -0.60
C ASP A 205 -2.64 -4.18 -2.09
N HIS A 206 -1.39 -4.30 -2.54
CA HIS A 206 -0.98 -4.11 -3.94
C HIS A 206 -1.05 -5.38 -4.79
N GLY A 207 -1.69 -6.44 -4.29
CA GLY A 207 -1.83 -7.70 -5.02
C GLY A 207 -2.58 -7.55 -6.35
N VAL A 208 -3.43 -6.53 -6.50
CA VAL A 208 -4.28 -6.28 -7.67
C VAL A 208 -3.78 -5.04 -8.44
N THR A 209 -2.50 -5.06 -8.82
CA THR A 209 -1.79 -3.97 -9.51
C THR A 209 -1.03 -4.49 -10.73
N LEU A 210 -0.50 -3.57 -11.53
CA LEU A 210 0.43 -3.84 -12.64
C LEU A 210 -0.19 -4.60 -13.82
N HIS A 211 -1.52 -4.57 -13.91
CA HIS A 211 -2.21 -5.10 -15.07
C HIS A 211 -1.84 -4.29 -16.33
N HIS A 212 -1.78 -4.98 -17.47
CA HIS A 212 -1.36 -4.38 -18.73
C HIS A 212 -2.45 -3.53 -19.40
N GLU A 213 -3.72 -3.85 -19.18
CA GLU A 213 -4.86 -2.97 -19.48
C GLU A 213 -5.07 -2.00 -18.33
N ASP A 214 -5.52 -0.79 -18.66
CA ASP A 214 -5.92 0.22 -17.69
C ASP A 214 -7.10 -0.28 -16.83
N LYS A 215 -6.86 -0.35 -15.53
CA LYS A 215 -7.79 -0.87 -14.51
C LYS A 215 -7.76 0.01 -13.26
N LEU A 216 -7.23 1.22 -13.35
CA LEU A 216 -6.99 2.09 -12.19
C LEU A 216 -8.33 2.36 -11.47
N ARG A 217 -8.38 1.93 -10.21
CA ARG A 217 -9.51 2.11 -9.31
C ARG A 217 -8.99 2.59 -7.97
N THR A 218 -9.28 3.84 -7.66
CA THR A 218 -8.76 4.47 -6.46
C THR A 218 -9.77 5.42 -5.86
N VAL A 219 -9.82 5.47 -4.54
CA VAL A 219 -10.54 6.52 -3.81
C VAL A 219 -9.75 7.84 -3.78
N LEU A 220 -8.63 7.95 -4.51
CA LEU A 220 -7.74 9.12 -4.55
C LEU A 220 -7.86 9.97 -5.83
N TRP A 221 -9.05 9.98 -6.46
CA TRP A 221 -9.27 10.75 -7.70
C TRP A 221 -9.42 12.26 -7.50
N GLY A 222 -9.38 12.79 -6.29
CA GLY A 222 -9.61 14.22 -6.04
C GLY A 222 -8.61 15.15 -6.72
N TRP A 223 -7.42 14.65 -7.08
CA TRP A 223 -6.42 15.36 -7.91
C TRP A 223 -6.49 15.02 -9.41
N GLY A 224 -7.54 14.34 -9.88
CA GLY A 224 -7.67 13.95 -11.28
C GLY A 224 -7.63 15.18 -12.20
N GLY A 225 -6.72 15.18 -13.18
CA GLY A 225 -6.51 16.31 -14.10
C GLY A 225 -5.70 17.48 -13.53
N GLU A 226 -5.32 17.46 -12.24
CA GLU A 226 -4.39 18.44 -11.68
C GLU A 226 -2.97 18.24 -12.24
N PRO A 227 -2.17 19.31 -12.39
CA PRO A 227 -0.81 19.20 -12.90
C PRO A 227 0.07 18.29 -12.04
N LEU A 228 0.96 17.51 -12.66
CA LEU A 228 2.02 16.82 -11.91
C LEU A 228 2.99 17.85 -11.32
N ARG A 229 3.48 17.62 -10.10
CA ARG A 229 4.57 18.43 -9.54
C ARG A 229 5.89 18.04 -10.21
N ASP A 230 6.85 18.94 -10.23
CA ASP A 230 8.21 18.65 -10.70
C ASP A 230 8.80 17.42 -9.98
N GLU A 231 8.56 17.29 -8.67
CA GLU A 231 8.98 16.13 -7.87
C GLU A 231 8.34 14.81 -8.32
N ASP A 232 7.08 14.84 -8.78
CA ASP A 232 6.39 13.65 -9.31
C ASP A 232 7.05 13.23 -10.62
N VAL A 233 7.33 14.20 -11.50
CA VAL A 233 7.98 13.98 -12.80
C VAL A 233 9.40 13.44 -12.60
N ASP A 234 10.13 13.94 -11.62
CA ASP A 234 11.48 13.47 -11.26
C ASP A 234 11.45 12.02 -10.77
N ARG A 235 10.54 11.67 -9.86
CA ARG A 235 10.36 10.29 -9.36
C ARG A 235 9.98 9.32 -10.47
N ILE A 236 9.05 9.71 -11.35
CA ILE A 236 8.66 8.89 -12.52
C ILE A 236 9.84 8.76 -13.51
N SER A 237 10.63 9.81 -13.69
CA SER A 237 11.83 9.78 -14.53
C SER A 237 12.88 8.81 -13.99
N ALA A 238 13.12 8.83 -12.67
CA ALA A 238 14.00 7.88 -12.01
C ALA A 238 13.50 6.44 -12.18
N LEU A 239 12.20 6.21 -12.05
CA LEU A 239 11.59 4.90 -12.29
C LEU A 239 11.85 4.39 -13.71
N VAL A 240 11.61 5.22 -14.73
CA VAL A 240 11.84 4.83 -16.13
C VAL A 240 13.29 4.39 -16.35
N LEU A 241 14.26 5.12 -15.81
CA LEU A 241 15.68 4.74 -15.88
C LEU A 241 15.96 3.43 -15.13
N ALA A 242 15.35 3.22 -13.96
CA ALA A 242 15.52 2.01 -13.18
C ALA A 242 14.93 0.78 -13.89
N LEU A 243 13.79 0.91 -14.56
CA LEU A 243 13.13 -0.16 -15.32
C LEU A 243 14.02 -0.69 -16.45
N ASP A 244 14.76 0.18 -17.14
CA ASP A 244 15.74 -0.21 -18.17
C ASP A 244 17.04 -0.80 -17.58
N ALA A 245 17.17 -0.83 -16.25
CA ALA A 245 18.35 -1.27 -15.52
C ALA A 245 18.06 -2.51 -14.64
N GLU A 246 18.46 -2.47 -13.36
CA GLU A 246 18.32 -3.60 -12.43
C GLU A 246 16.87 -3.86 -12.03
N LEU A 247 16.04 -2.82 -11.91
CA LEU A 247 14.65 -2.98 -11.47
C LEU A 247 13.87 -3.87 -12.44
N GLY A 248 14.00 -3.66 -13.76
CA GLY A 248 13.32 -4.49 -14.76
C GLY A 248 13.69 -5.97 -14.65
N ARG A 249 14.96 -6.28 -14.33
CA ARG A 249 15.41 -7.67 -14.10
C ARG A 249 14.79 -8.27 -12.83
N ARG A 250 14.70 -7.49 -11.76
CA ARG A 250 14.08 -7.92 -10.49
C ARG A 250 12.57 -8.08 -10.60
N LEU A 251 11.90 -7.34 -11.47
CA LEU A 251 10.45 -7.43 -11.70
C LEU A 251 10.05 -8.57 -12.64
N ALA A 252 10.93 -8.98 -13.56
CA ALA A 252 10.63 -10.01 -14.57
C ALA A 252 10.15 -11.38 -14.02
N PRO A 253 10.57 -11.85 -12.83
CA PRO A 253 10.01 -13.05 -12.20
C PRO A 253 8.57 -12.88 -11.69
N HIS A 254 8.09 -11.65 -11.51
CA HIS A 254 6.81 -11.32 -10.88
C HIS A 254 5.77 -10.82 -11.88
N LEU A 255 6.22 -10.28 -13.00
CA LEU A 255 5.37 -9.68 -14.03
C LEU A 255 5.63 -10.31 -15.38
N THR A 256 4.59 -10.47 -16.18
CA THR A 256 4.74 -10.84 -17.58
C THR A 256 5.47 -9.74 -18.35
N ARG A 257 6.08 -10.10 -19.48
CA ARG A 257 6.67 -9.10 -20.39
C ARG A 257 5.66 -8.02 -20.78
N ARG A 258 4.41 -8.41 -21.04
CA ARG A 258 3.34 -7.47 -21.43
C ARG A 258 3.02 -6.47 -20.33
N GLU A 259 3.06 -6.89 -19.07
CA GLU A 259 2.84 -6.03 -17.91
C GLU A 259 4.02 -5.08 -17.67
N LEU A 260 5.26 -5.56 -17.86
CA LEU A 260 6.46 -4.70 -17.80
C LEU A 260 6.47 -3.65 -18.91
N ASP A 261 6.14 -4.04 -20.14
CA ASP A 261 6.01 -3.13 -21.27
C ASP A 261 4.92 -2.08 -20.99
N ALA A 262 3.78 -2.49 -20.40
CA ALA A 262 2.70 -1.58 -20.03
C ALA A 262 3.06 -0.64 -18.86
N LEU A 263 3.78 -1.12 -17.84
CA LEU A 263 4.31 -0.28 -16.75
C LEU A 263 5.23 0.80 -17.32
N THR A 264 6.16 0.42 -18.19
CA THR A 264 7.11 1.35 -18.83
C THR A 264 6.36 2.38 -19.67
N ALA A 265 5.42 1.93 -20.51
CA ALA A 265 4.61 2.82 -21.34
C ALA A 265 3.78 3.79 -20.49
N ARG A 266 3.13 3.31 -19.41
CA ARG A 266 2.35 4.16 -18.50
C ARG A 266 3.22 5.20 -17.80
N ALA A 267 4.39 4.81 -17.29
CA ALA A 267 5.33 5.75 -16.68
C ALA A 267 5.82 6.81 -17.68
N LEU A 268 6.13 6.42 -18.93
CA LEU A 268 6.52 7.35 -19.99
C LEU A 268 5.41 8.33 -20.36
N ILE A 269 4.16 7.84 -20.50
CA ILE A 269 2.99 8.67 -20.81
C ILE A 269 2.76 9.67 -19.68
N LEU A 270 2.74 9.20 -18.43
CA LEU A 270 2.51 10.06 -17.26
C LEU A 270 3.61 11.12 -17.12
N ARG A 271 4.89 10.74 -17.30
CA ARG A 271 6.02 11.68 -17.32
C ARG A 271 5.92 12.74 -18.42
N SER A 272 5.41 12.35 -19.59
CA SER A 272 5.24 13.27 -20.74
C SER A 272 3.94 14.06 -20.70
N GLY A 273 3.00 13.64 -19.86
CA GLY A 273 1.75 14.34 -19.62
C GLY A 273 1.96 15.46 -18.63
N ASP A 274 1.11 16.48 -18.73
CA ASP A 274 1.20 17.64 -17.85
C ASP A 274 0.36 17.48 -16.57
N ALA A 275 -0.42 16.38 -16.45
CA ALA A 275 -1.42 16.21 -15.41
C ALA A 275 -1.64 14.76 -14.98
N MET A 276 -2.18 14.61 -13.76
CA MET A 276 -2.73 13.37 -13.23
C MET A 276 -3.81 12.79 -14.16
N PRO A 277 -3.93 11.46 -14.27
CA PRO A 277 -4.94 10.84 -15.11
C PRO A 277 -6.35 11.24 -14.64
N LEU A 278 -7.28 11.24 -15.59
CA LEU A 278 -8.71 11.31 -15.31
C LEU A 278 -9.31 9.90 -15.37
N PRO A 279 -10.38 9.62 -14.60
CA PRO A 279 -11.08 8.36 -14.68
C PRO A 279 -11.59 8.09 -16.10
N THR A 280 -11.58 6.83 -16.52
CA THR A 280 -12.14 6.41 -17.81
C THR A 280 -13.53 5.80 -17.64
N GLU A 281 -14.41 5.93 -18.63
CA GLU A 281 -15.74 5.30 -18.60
C GLU A 281 -15.71 3.79 -18.88
N ARG A 282 -14.52 3.20 -19.14
CA ARG A 282 -14.38 1.81 -19.60
C ARG A 282 -14.36 0.79 -18.47
N TRP A 283 -14.06 1.24 -17.26
CA TRP A 283 -13.91 0.42 -16.06
C TRP A 283 -14.49 1.19 -14.87
N PRO A 284 -14.96 0.53 -13.80
CA PRO A 284 -15.37 1.24 -12.59
C PRO A 284 -14.25 2.17 -12.11
N VAL A 285 -14.59 3.34 -11.58
CA VAL A 285 -13.61 4.37 -11.21
C VAL A 285 -13.09 4.20 -9.79
N ILE A 286 -13.93 3.72 -8.86
CA ILE A 286 -13.53 3.38 -7.49
C ILE A 286 -13.63 1.87 -7.28
N PRO A 287 -12.85 1.30 -6.34
CA PRO A 287 -13.13 -0.05 -5.86
C PRO A 287 -14.45 -0.10 -5.10
N TRP A 288 -15.06 -1.28 -5.07
CA TRP A 288 -16.27 -1.53 -4.31
C TRP A 288 -16.10 -2.72 -3.37
N PRO A 289 -16.43 -2.58 -2.07
CA PRO A 289 -16.73 -1.32 -1.38
C PRO A 289 -15.54 -0.33 -1.38
N PRO A 290 -15.77 0.97 -1.11
CA PRO A 290 -14.68 1.96 -1.05
C PRO A 290 -13.79 1.83 0.20
N PHE A 291 -14.16 0.98 1.17
CA PHE A 291 -13.42 0.67 2.40
C PHE A 291 -13.26 -0.83 2.61
#